data_AF-A0A0F8ZED0-F1
#
_entry.id   AF-A0A0F8ZED0-F1
#
_cell.length_a   1.000
_cell.length_b   1.000
_cell.length_c   1.000
_cell.angle_alpha   90.00
_cell.angle_beta   90.00
_cell.angle_gamma   90.00
#
_symmetry.space_group_name_H-M   'P 1'
#
loop_
_entity.id
_entity.type
_entity.pdbx_description
1 polymer ?
#
loop_
_entity_poly.entity_id
_entity_poly.type
_entity_poly.pdbx_seq_one_letter_code
_entity_poly.pdbx_strand_id
1 'polypeptide(L)'
;MAAYTNTTIIADTTDVAGFMGKDVDAGYSVTMQDLLGVYIEGYLCNLVEYDIVTNWASLNAIYKLMFSEYACRSIAVAAIQYEMAGFGTDEDSARIHGEDLINIHLFRINEIERLLKMASVQDFMSV
;
A
#
# COMPACT_ATOMS: atom_id res chain seq x y z
N MET A 1 8.29 23.48 9.75
CA MET A 1 7.78 22.15 9.38
C MET A 1 8.83 21.52 8.49
N ALA A 2 9.41 20.39 8.90
CA ALA A 2 10.38 19.69 8.06
C ALA A 2 9.66 19.21 6.79
N ALA A 3 10.22 19.55 5.64
CA ALA A 3 9.81 18.91 4.39
C ALA A 3 10.16 17.42 4.52
N TYR A 4 9.14 16.57 4.48
CA TYR A 4 9.34 15.12 4.39
C TYR A 4 9.89 14.83 2.99
N THR A 5 11.21 14.85 2.86
CA THR A 5 11.89 14.29 1.68
C THR A 5 12.41 12.92 2.08
N ASN A 6 11.56 11.91 1.96
CA ASN A 6 12.00 10.53 1.83
C ASN A 6 10.92 9.75 1.08
N THR A 7 11.21 9.55 -0.20
CA THR A 7 10.53 8.65 -1.12
C THR A 7 10.41 7.27 -0.49
N THR A 8 9.19 6.79 -0.35
CA THR A 8 8.89 5.43 0.07
C THR A 8 9.60 4.47 -0.89
N ILE A 9 10.37 3.54 -0.34
CA ILE A 9 11.14 2.59 -1.15
C ILE A 9 10.30 1.36 -1.51
N ILE A 10 9.26 1.10 -0.72
CA ILE A 10 8.41 -0.08 -0.89
C ILE A 10 7.26 0.22 -1.85
N ALA A 11 6.64 1.40 -1.79
CA ALA A 11 5.58 1.81 -2.70
C ALA A 11 6.07 2.83 -3.73
N ASP A 12 5.99 2.50 -5.03
CA ASP A 12 6.19 3.47 -6.11
C ASP A 12 4.87 4.20 -6.41
N THR A 13 4.91 5.52 -6.43
CA THR A 13 3.79 6.40 -6.82
C THR A 13 3.14 6.02 -8.16
N THR A 14 3.92 5.49 -9.10
CA THR A 14 3.42 5.05 -10.41
C THR A 14 2.57 3.78 -10.29
N ASP A 15 3.03 2.83 -9.49
CA ASP A 15 2.30 1.59 -9.23
C ASP A 15 1.03 1.87 -8.43
N VAL A 16 1.13 2.72 -7.41
CA VAL A 16 0.00 3.21 -6.60
C VAL A 16 -1.11 3.77 -7.50
N ALA A 17 -0.78 4.65 -8.45
CA ALA A 17 -1.74 5.21 -9.40
C ALA A 17 -2.41 4.13 -10.27
N GLY A 18 -1.66 3.09 -10.66
CA GLY A 18 -2.21 1.94 -11.37
C GLY A 18 -3.22 1.13 -10.55
N PHE A 19 -3.00 1.01 -9.23
CA PHE A 19 -3.92 0.32 -8.32
C PHE A 19 -5.15 1.14 -7.95
N MET A 20 -5.03 2.46 -7.92
CA MET A 20 -6.12 3.38 -7.57
C MET A 20 -7.27 3.41 -8.59
N GLY A 21 -6.99 3.00 -9.83
CA GLY A 21 -7.90 3.22 -10.95
C GLY A 21 -7.87 4.68 -11.41
N LYS A 22 -8.17 4.89 -12.69
CA LYS A 22 -8.01 6.16 -13.42
C LYS A 22 -8.79 7.35 -12.83
N ASP A 23 -9.69 7.14 -11.87
CA ASP A 23 -10.71 8.10 -11.44
C ASP A 23 -10.47 8.71 -10.04
N VAL A 24 -9.31 8.48 -9.40
CA VAL A 24 -8.93 9.24 -8.19
C VAL A 24 -8.36 10.60 -8.62
N ASP A 25 -9.26 11.57 -8.82
CA ASP A 25 -8.93 12.90 -9.32
C ASP A 25 -8.31 13.81 -8.23
N ALA A 26 -7.27 14.56 -8.59
CA ALA A 26 -6.50 15.67 -7.97
C ALA A 26 -6.42 15.94 -6.43
N GLY A 27 -7.28 15.43 -5.55
CA GLY A 27 -7.32 15.76 -4.13
C GLY A 27 -6.33 14.97 -3.26
N TYR A 28 -6.06 13.71 -3.62
CA TYR A 28 -5.08 12.87 -2.93
C TYR A 28 -3.63 13.22 -3.32
N SER A 29 -3.06 14.19 -2.60
CA SER A 29 -1.71 14.71 -2.90
C SER A 29 -0.61 13.64 -2.78
N VAL A 30 0.45 13.78 -3.58
CA VAL A 30 1.68 12.95 -3.49
C VAL A 30 2.29 13.00 -2.08
N THR A 31 2.20 14.14 -1.39
CA THR A 31 2.67 14.25 0.01
C THR A 31 1.89 13.36 0.98
N MET A 32 0.60 13.16 0.76
CA MET A 32 -0.22 12.25 1.57
C MET A 32 0.13 10.78 1.25
N GLN A 33 0.39 10.48 -0.02
CA GLN A 33 0.87 9.16 -0.47
C GLN A 33 2.19 8.79 0.22
N ASP A 34 3.18 9.69 0.15
CA ASP A 34 4.50 9.48 0.74
C ASP A 34 4.41 9.27 2.26
N LEU A 35 3.62 10.11 2.95
CA LEU A 35 3.42 9.99 4.39
C LEU A 35 2.79 8.65 4.77
N LEU A 36 1.76 8.23 4.03
CA LEU A 36 1.09 6.96 4.28
C LEU A 36 2.01 5.77 3.97
N GLY A 37 2.81 5.85 2.92
CA GLY A 37 3.78 4.81 2.60
C GLY A 37 4.83 4.66 3.69
N VAL A 38 5.34 5.74 4.29
CA VAL A 38 6.27 5.64 5.44
C VAL A 38 5.61 4.95 6.64
N TYR A 39 4.32 5.24 6.91
CA TYR A 39 3.58 4.52 7.95
C TYR A 39 3.45 3.03 7.66
N ILE A 40 3.16 2.67 6.41
CA ILE A 40 3.02 1.27 5.98
C ILE A 40 4.37 0.55 6.02
N GLU A 41 5.46 1.20 5.64
CA GLU A 41 6.82 0.65 5.76
C GLU A 41 7.14 0.34 7.22
N GLY A 42 6.88 1.28 8.12
CA GLY A 42 7.04 1.06 9.57
C GLY A 42 6.15 -0.08 10.08
N TYR A 43 4.92 -0.17 9.61
CA TYR A 43 4.03 -1.28 9.96
C TYR A 43 4.57 -2.63 9.48
N LEU A 44 5.00 -2.71 8.22
CA LEU A 44 5.57 -3.94 7.65
C LEU A 44 6.82 -4.37 8.40
N CYS A 45 7.75 -3.45 8.70
CA CYS A 45 8.95 -3.78 9.49
C CYS A 45 8.58 -4.38 10.85
N ASN A 46 7.55 -3.84 11.53
CA ASN A 46 7.06 -4.40 12.79
C ASN A 46 6.36 -5.76 12.59
N LEU A 47 5.58 -5.91 11.52
CA LEU A 47 4.84 -7.13 11.22
C LEU A 47 5.76 -8.33 11.03
N VAL A 48 6.89 -8.13 10.36
CA VAL A 48 7.86 -9.20 10.08
C VAL A 48 9.03 -9.20 11.07
N GLU A 49 9.04 -8.31 12.06
CA GLU A 49 10.11 -8.13 13.04
C GLU A 49 11.50 -7.94 12.40
N TYR A 50 11.54 -7.26 11.25
CA TYR A 50 12.75 -7.09 10.43
C TYR A 50 12.81 -5.68 9.81
N ASP A 51 13.99 -5.06 9.82
CA ASP A 51 14.21 -3.76 9.16
C ASP A 51 14.32 -3.94 7.65
N ILE A 52 13.16 -4.04 7.00
CA ILE A 52 13.02 -4.17 5.54
C ILE A 52 13.62 -2.96 4.83
N VAL A 53 13.47 -1.76 5.39
CA VAL A 53 13.82 -0.51 4.72
C VAL A 53 15.33 -0.41 4.53
N THR A 54 16.09 -0.63 5.60
CA THR A 54 17.57 -0.59 5.54
C THR A 54 18.14 -1.78 4.75
N ASN A 55 17.45 -2.92 4.74
CA ASN A 55 17.91 -4.15 4.09
C ASN A 55 17.24 -4.45 2.75
N TRP A 56 16.54 -3.48 2.15
CA TRP A 56 15.77 -3.72 0.93
C TRP A 56 16.60 -4.35 -0.17
N ALA A 57 17.84 -3.90 -0.38
CA ALA A 57 18.71 -4.41 -1.43
C ALA A 57 18.94 -5.93 -1.34
N SER A 58 19.09 -6.49 -0.14
CA SER A 58 19.40 -7.91 0.08
C SER A 58 18.18 -8.83 -0.04
N LEU A 59 16.96 -8.28 0.04
CA LEU A 59 15.75 -9.09 -0.08
C LEU A 59 15.60 -9.72 -1.46
N ASN A 60 15.06 -10.95 -1.45
CA ASN A 60 14.66 -11.65 -2.66
C ASN A 60 13.59 -10.85 -3.43
N ALA A 61 13.61 -10.94 -4.76
CA ALA A 61 12.65 -10.29 -5.63
C ALA A 61 11.18 -10.60 -5.29
N ILE A 62 10.88 -11.83 -4.86
CA ILE A 62 9.51 -12.23 -4.48
C ILE A 62 9.04 -11.44 -3.25
N TYR A 63 9.88 -11.29 -2.22
CA TYR A 63 9.53 -10.53 -1.04
C TYR A 63 9.39 -9.03 -1.34
N LYS A 64 10.28 -8.49 -2.18
CA LYS A 64 10.14 -7.11 -2.67
C LYS A 64 8.78 -6.89 -3.32
N LEU A 65 8.40 -7.78 -4.25
CA LEU A 65 7.09 -7.71 -4.91
C LEU A 65 5.93 -7.81 -3.91
N MET A 66 6.01 -8.70 -2.92
CA MET A 66 4.96 -8.83 -1.90
C MET A 66 4.82 -7.57 -1.04
N PHE A 67 5.94 -7.01 -0.55
CA PHE A 67 5.92 -5.79 0.25
C PHE A 67 5.43 -4.59 -0.58
N SER A 68 5.90 -4.46 -1.81
CA SER A 68 5.45 -3.42 -2.73
C SER A 68 3.97 -3.55 -3.07
N GLU A 69 3.48 -4.76 -3.35
CA GLU A 69 2.05 -5.00 -3.61
C GLU A 69 1.21 -4.64 -2.37
N TYR A 70 1.66 -5.03 -1.16
CA TYR A 70 0.96 -4.67 0.08
C TYR A 70 0.89 -3.15 0.25
N ALA A 71 2.03 -2.47 0.12
CA ALA A 71 2.12 -1.03 0.33
C ALA A 71 1.30 -0.25 -0.71
N CYS A 72 1.45 -0.58 -2.00
CA CYS A 72 0.70 0.09 -3.05
C CYS A 72 -0.81 -0.09 -2.91
N ARG A 73 -1.28 -1.30 -2.58
CA ARG A 73 -2.70 -1.55 -2.36
C ARG A 73 -3.23 -0.84 -1.11
N SER A 74 -2.44 -0.76 -0.05
CA SER A 74 -2.84 -0.07 1.18
C SER A 74 -2.98 1.44 0.97
N ILE A 75 -2.06 2.04 0.20
CA ILE A 75 -2.16 3.44 -0.23
C ILE A 75 -3.36 3.63 -1.16
N ALA A 76 -3.57 2.71 -2.11
CA ALA A 76 -4.72 2.78 -3.01
C ALA A 76 -6.06 2.72 -2.27
N VAL A 77 -6.20 1.88 -1.24
CA VAL A 77 -7.40 1.85 -0.38
C VAL A 77 -7.66 3.20 0.25
N ALA A 78 -6.65 3.82 0.85
CA ALA A 78 -6.80 5.14 1.48
C ALA A 78 -7.16 6.23 0.45
N ALA A 79 -6.58 6.15 -0.75
CA ALA A 79 -6.87 7.08 -1.83
C ALA A 79 -8.31 6.92 -2.35
N ILE A 80 -8.77 5.67 -2.56
CA ILE A 80 -10.15 5.37 -2.98
C ILE A 80 -11.13 5.81 -1.91
N GLN A 81 -10.83 5.60 -0.63
CA GLN A 81 -11.64 6.08 0.50
C GLN A 81 -11.76 7.60 0.53
N TYR A 82 -10.68 8.31 0.17
CA TYR A 82 -10.69 9.78 0.13
C TYR A 82 -11.54 10.32 -1.03
N GLU A 83 -11.45 9.69 -2.21
CA GLU A 83 -12.18 10.12 -3.41
C GLU A 83 -13.47 9.30 -3.69
N MET A 84 -14.11 8.67 -2.69
CA MET A 84 -15.32 7.85 -2.92
C MET A 84 -16.45 8.58 -3.63
N ALA A 85 -16.49 9.92 -3.54
CA ALA A 85 -17.43 10.76 -4.26
C ALA A 85 -17.19 10.81 -5.78
N GLY A 86 -15.98 10.50 -6.27
CA GLY A 86 -15.58 10.56 -7.68
C GLY A 86 -15.91 9.31 -8.51
N PHE A 87 -16.31 8.19 -7.89
CA PHE A 87 -16.48 6.90 -8.56
C PHE A 87 -17.88 6.66 -9.20
N GLY A 88 -18.70 7.70 -9.37
CA GLY A 88 -20.03 7.57 -9.98
C GLY A 88 -20.74 8.88 -10.29
N THR A 89 -21.81 8.81 -11.09
CA THR A 89 -22.65 9.98 -11.46
C THR A 89 -23.68 10.34 -10.39
N ASP A 90 -24.00 9.40 -9.51
CA ASP A 90 -24.91 9.53 -8.37
C ASP A 90 -24.19 9.07 -7.09
N GLU A 91 -24.38 9.78 -5.97
CA GLU A 91 -23.65 9.57 -4.71
C GLU A 91 -23.73 8.13 -4.19
N ASP A 92 -24.89 7.47 -4.35
CA ASP A 92 -25.09 6.08 -3.90
C ASP A 92 -24.35 5.07 -4.79
N SER A 93 -24.30 5.28 -6.10
CA SER A 93 -23.57 4.39 -7.03
C SER A 93 -22.06 4.56 -6.94
N ALA A 94 -21.59 5.80 -6.69
CA ALA A 94 -20.18 6.11 -6.51
C ALA A 94 -19.59 5.38 -5.28
N ARG A 95 -20.35 5.40 -4.17
CA ARG A 95 -19.94 4.72 -2.93
C ARG A 95 -19.88 3.21 -3.09
N ILE A 96 -20.88 2.60 -3.71
CA ILE A 96 -20.90 1.13 -3.92
C ILE A 96 -19.69 0.70 -4.75
N HIS A 97 -19.39 1.39 -5.85
CA HIS A 97 -18.21 1.07 -6.67
C HIS A 97 -16.89 1.27 -5.93
N GLY A 98 -16.77 2.35 -5.15
CA GLY A 98 -15.60 2.59 -4.30
C GLY A 98 -15.40 1.49 -3.25
N GLU A 99 -16.48 1.05 -2.58
CA GLU A 99 -16.46 -0.04 -1.61
C GLU A 99 -16.03 -1.37 -2.25
N ASP A 100 -16.55 -1.71 -3.44
CA ASP A 100 -16.17 -2.91 -4.17
C ASP A 100 -14.67 -2.92 -4.54
N LEU A 101 -14.13 -1.79 -5.00
CA LEU A 101 -12.70 -1.64 -5.29
C LEU A 101 -11.86 -1.82 -4.01
N ILE A 102 -12.24 -1.16 -2.92
CA ILE A 102 -11.59 -1.31 -1.61
C ILE A 102 -11.57 -2.79 -1.18
N ASN A 103 -12.70 -3.49 -1.32
CA ASN A 103 -12.80 -4.90 -0.93
C ASN A 103 -11.84 -5.80 -1.72
N ILE A 104 -11.63 -5.53 -3.03
CA ILE A 104 -10.64 -6.26 -3.84
C ILE A 104 -9.23 -6.05 -3.31
N HIS A 105 -8.86 -4.81 -2.96
CA HIS A 105 -7.55 -4.52 -2.38
C HIS A 105 -7.39 -5.15 -1.00
N LEU A 106 -8.38 -5.02 -0.12
CA LEU A 106 -8.36 -5.60 1.23
C LEU A 106 -8.23 -7.12 1.20
N PHE A 107 -8.94 -7.80 0.30
CA PHE A 107 -8.80 -9.24 0.13
C PHE A 107 -7.33 -9.61 -0.13
N ARG A 108 -6.68 -8.90 -1.06
CA ARG A 108 -5.30 -9.18 -1.46
C ARG A 108 -4.28 -8.78 -0.39
N ILE A 109 -4.49 -7.65 0.29
CA ILE A 109 -3.70 -7.22 1.46
C ILE A 109 -3.72 -8.30 2.53
N ASN A 110 -4.91 -8.82 2.87
CA ASN A 110 -5.07 -9.87 3.88
C ASN A 110 -4.37 -11.19 3.49
N GLU A 111 -4.38 -11.56 2.20
CA GLU A 111 -3.62 -12.72 1.73
C GLU A 111 -2.11 -12.54 1.91
N ILE A 112 -1.58 -11.37 1.53
CA ILE A 112 -0.15 -11.07 1.68
C ILE A 112 0.23 -11.05 3.16
N GLU A 113 -0.57 -10.37 4.00
CA GLU A 113 -0.34 -10.32 5.43
C GLU A 113 -0.34 -11.72 6.07
N ARG A 114 -1.27 -12.58 5.65
CA ARG A 114 -1.31 -13.98 6.09
C ARG A 114 -0.03 -14.72 5.70
N LEU A 115 0.48 -14.53 4.48
CA LEU A 115 1.72 -15.14 4.02
C LEU A 115 2.93 -14.62 4.79
N LEU A 116 3.00 -13.32 5.08
CA LEU A 116 4.07 -12.70 5.85
C LEU A 116 4.10 -13.16 7.31
N LYS A 117 2.93 -13.44 7.90
CA LYS A 117 2.79 -13.99 9.25
C LYS A 117 3.10 -15.49 9.36
N MET A 118 3.26 -16.21 8.24
CA MET A 118 3.62 -17.63 8.30
C MET A 118 5.07 -17.77 8.75
N ALA A 119 5.30 -18.52 9.83
CA ALA A 119 6.61 -18.69 10.46
C ALA A 119 7.72 -19.10 9.49
N SER A 120 7.42 -19.92 8.47
CA SER A 120 8.39 -20.34 7.44
C SER A 120 8.91 -19.18 6.57
N VAL A 121 8.17 -18.09 6.47
CA VAL A 121 8.58 -16.87 5.75
C VAL A 121 9.44 -15.98 6.65
N GLN A 122 9.08 -15.85 7.93
CA GLN A 122 9.85 -15.05 8.90
C GLN A 122 11.20 -15.68 9.25
N ASP A 123 11.26 -17.01 9.36
CA ASP A 123 12.49 -17.75 9.70
C ASP A 123 13.56 -17.65 8.59
N PHE A 124 13.18 -17.36 7.34
CA PHE A 124 14.12 -17.15 6.23
C PHE A 124 14.69 -15.72 6.16
N MET A 125 13.99 -14.73 6.71
CA MET A 125 14.46 -13.33 6.70
C MET A 125 15.37 -12.99 7.90
N SER A 126 15.44 -13.87 8.90
CA SER A 126 16.27 -13.70 10.11
C SER A 126 17.65 -14.38 10.03
N VAL A 127 18.09 -14.84 8.85
CA VAL A 127 19.36 -15.57 8.64
C VAL A 127 20.36 -14.77 7.84
#